data_AF-J3L994-F1
#
_entry.id   AF-J3L994-F1
#
_cell.length_a   1.000
_cell.length_b   1.000
_cell.length_c   1.000
_cell.angle_alpha   90.00
_cell.angle_beta   90.00
_cell.angle_gamma   90.00
#
_symmetry.space_group_name_H-M   'P 1'
#
loop_
_entity.id
_entity.type
_entity.pdbx_description
1 polymer ?
#
loop_
_entity_poly.entity_id
_entity_poly.type
_entity_poly.pdbx_seq_one_letter_code
_entity_poly.pdbx_strand_id
1 'polypeptide(L)'
;MAGALVVVVMVVVVVVAAAALPAIDVTTVAFEEGYTPLFGFDNILRSGDDRTVSLLLDRSTGSGFISSSMYQHGFFSASIKLPSDYTAGVVVAFYTSNGDVFEKRHDELDFEFLGNIRGKPWRVQTNVYGNGSVSRGREERYVLPFDPTTEFHRYSILWTRAAVVFFVDDGPGRRGRPPPPHPPPPAPPAPPAPPAPPPPTPPPPPPPPPPPPPTPPPPPPPPPPPPPAGPPPPRARSSPPTSPS
;
A
#
# COMPACT_ATOMS: atom_id res chain seq x y z
N MET A 1 -13.01 -17.71 85.25
CA MET A 1 -13.46 -17.96 83.87
C MET A 1 -13.52 -16.63 83.13
N ALA A 2 -12.48 -16.31 82.36
CA ALA A 2 -12.53 -15.32 81.27
C ALA A 2 -11.28 -15.58 80.41
N GLY A 3 -11.47 -16.31 79.31
CA GLY A 3 -10.42 -16.57 78.32
C GLY A 3 -10.29 -15.37 77.39
N ALA A 4 -9.09 -14.82 77.27
CA ALA A 4 -8.78 -13.84 76.24
C ALA A 4 -8.48 -14.58 74.92
N LEU A 5 -9.37 -14.41 73.95
CA LEU A 5 -9.19 -14.87 72.58
C LEU A 5 -8.17 -13.94 71.90
N VAL A 6 -6.93 -14.40 71.72
CA VAL A 6 -5.94 -13.73 70.89
C VAL A 6 -6.32 -13.98 69.44
N VAL A 7 -6.94 -12.98 68.79
CA VAL A 7 -7.16 -12.98 67.35
C VAL A 7 -5.83 -12.63 66.68
N VAL A 8 -5.10 -13.67 66.23
CA VAL A 8 -3.94 -13.49 65.36
C VAL A 8 -4.47 -13.12 63.98
N VAL A 9 -4.46 -11.83 63.65
CA VAL A 9 -4.69 -11.35 62.29
C VAL A 9 -3.48 -11.74 61.45
N MET A 10 -3.59 -12.86 60.74
CA MET A 10 -2.64 -13.27 59.72
C MET A 10 -2.78 -12.30 58.55
N VAL A 11 -1.95 -11.25 58.51
CA VAL A 11 -1.78 -10.42 57.32
C VAL A 11 -1.04 -11.27 56.29
N VAL A 12 -1.79 -11.93 55.42
CA VAL A 12 -1.23 -12.59 54.24
C VAL A 12 -0.81 -11.48 53.27
N VAL A 13 0.44 -11.06 53.36
CA VAL A 13 1.07 -10.23 52.33
C VAL A 13 1.29 -11.14 51.12
N VAL A 14 0.33 -11.15 50.18
CA VAL A 14 0.54 -11.77 48.87
C VAL A 14 1.51 -10.89 48.10
N VAL A 15 2.81 -11.20 48.23
CA VAL A 15 3.83 -10.65 47.32
C VAL A 15 3.61 -11.35 45.99
N VAL A 16 2.79 -10.76 45.12
CA VAL A 16 2.74 -11.15 43.71
C VAL A 16 4.06 -10.71 43.12
N ALA A 17 4.99 -11.64 42.95
CA ALA A 17 6.15 -11.42 42.11
C ALA A 17 5.62 -11.12 40.69
N ALA A 18 5.79 -9.89 40.24
CA ALA A 18 5.50 -9.52 38.87
C ALA A 18 6.53 -10.24 37.98
N ALA A 19 6.19 -11.44 37.53
CA ALA A 19 6.95 -12.11 36.49
C ALA A 19 6.90 -11.23 35.25
N ALA A 20 8.05 -10.68 34.85
CA ALA A 20 8.16 -10.01 33.56
C ALA A 20 7.88 -11.06 32.49
N LEU A 21 6.88 -10.81 31.65
CA LEU A 21 6.68 -11.61 30.45
C LEU A 21 7.97 -11.51 29.61
N PRO A 22 8.44 -12.60 28.97
CA PRO A 22 9.55 -12.50 28.05
C PRO A 22 9.20 -11.48 26.95
N ALA A 23 10.12 -10.56 26.68
CA ALA A 23 9.96 -9.62 25.59
C ALA A 23 9.78 -10.40 24.27
N ILE A 24 8.81 -10.01 23.46
CA ILE A 24 8.62 -10.63 22.15
C ILE A 24 9.83 -10.22 21.30
N ASP A 25 10.64 -11.19 20.90
CA ASP A 25 11.78 -10.97 20.01
C ASP A 25 11.25 -10.74 18.59
N VAL A 26 11.53 -9.56 18.04
CA VAL A 26 11.11 -9.18 16.70
C VAL A 26 12.33 -8.74 15.93
N THR A 27 12.67 -9.50 14.88
CA THR A 27 13.74 -9.14 13.96
C THR A 27 13.34 -7.92 13.14
N THR A 28 14.15 -6.87 13.17
CA THR A 28 14.00 -5.73 12.25
C THR A 28 14.26 -6.18 10.82
N VAL A 29 13.28 -5.96 9.95
CA VAL A 29 13.38 -6.22 8.50
C VAL A 29 13.92 -4.99 7.78
N ALA A 30 14.57 -5.20 6.62
CA ALA A 30 14.86 -4.08 5.73
C ALA A 30 13.57 -3.56 5.11
N PHE A 31 13.51 -2.26 4.82
CA PHE A 31 12.33 -1.61 4.26
C PHE A 31 11.86 -2.28 2.97
N GLU A 32 12.78 -2.51 2.02
CA GLU A 32 12.45 -3.12 0.72
C GLU A 32 11.99 -4.58 0.82
N GLU A 33 12.29 -5.27 1.92
CA GLU A 33 11.82 -6.65 2.14
C GLU A 33 10.35 -6.69 2.58
N GLY A 34 9.89 -5.67 3.30
CA GLY A 34 8.57 -5.68 3.96
C GLY A 34 7.57 -4.64 3.47
N TYR A 35 8.04 -3.57 2.83
CA TYR A 35 7.25 -2.37 2.57
C TYR A 35 7.53 -1.77 1.19
N THR A 36 6.57 -0.97 0.72
CA THR A 36 6.71 -0.11 -0.47
C THR A 36 6.22 1.31 -0.17
N PRO A 37 6.78 2.34 -0.83
CA PRO A 37 6.25 3.70 -0.75
C PRO A 37 4.77 3.75 -1.18
N LEU A 38 3.95 4.47 -0.42
CA LEU A 38 2.53 4.68 -0.72
C LEU A 38 2.30 6.07 -1.34
N PHE A 39 2.88 7.12 -0.73
CA PHE A 39 2.84 8.49 -1.25
C PHE A 39 3.98 9.35 -0.68
N GLY A 40 4.23 10.50 -1.29
CA GLY A 40 5.24 11.46 -0.81
C GLY A 40 6.67 10.93 -0.93
N PHE A 41 7.01 10.30 -2.07
CA PHE A 41 8.26 9.59 -2.31
C PHE A 41 9.52 10.36 -1.91
N ASP A 42 9.65 11.62 -2.31
CA ASP A 42 10.82 12.46 -1.97
C ASP A 42 10.94 12.74 -0.46
N ASN A 43 9.85 12.54 0.28
CA ASN A 43 9.75 12.71 1.72
C ASN A 43 9.93 11.39 2.50
N ILE A 44 10.31 10.30 1.83
CA ILE A 44 10.67 9.01 2.46
C ILE A 44 12.18 8.83 2.37
N LEU A 45 12.88 9.06 3.47
CA LEU A 45 14.33 8.93 3.53
C LEU A 45 14.73 7.64 4.25
N ARG A 46 15.40 6.74 3.52
CA ARG A 46 15.87 5.45 4.02
C ARG A 46 17.33 5.55 4.50
N SER A 47 17.66 4.88 5.60
CA SER A 47 19.04 4.72 6.05
C SER A 47 19.84 3.81 5.11
N GLY A 48 21.16 3.89 5.16
CA GLY A 48 22.04 3.09 4.28
C GLY A 48 21.95 1.57 4.51
N ASP A 49 21.55 1.13 5.70
CA ASP A 49 21.28 -0.28 6.04
C ASP A 49 19.82 -0.70 5.80
N ASP A 50 19.01 0.23 5.30
CA ASP A 50 17.60 0.06 4.99
C ASP A 50 16.67 -0.30 6.17
N ARG A 51 17.13 -0.15 7.41
CA ARG A 51 16.36 -0.55 8.60
C ARG A 51 15.73 0.61 9.35
N THR A 52 15.98 1.84 8.92
CA THR A 52 15.37 3.06 9.46
C THR A 52 14.80 3.89 8.32
N VAL A 53 13.58 4.38 8.51
CA VAL A 53 12.90 5.27 7.57
C VAL A 53 12.51 6.55 8.30
N SER A 54 12.84 7.68 7.71
CA SER A 54 12.37 9.00 8.15
C SER A 54 11.26 9.46 7.22
N LEU A 55 10.10 9.76 7.79
CA LEU A 55 8.97 10.34 7.09
C LEU A 55 8.96 11.85 7.29
N LEU A 56 9.02 12.59 6.19
CA LEU A 56 8.96 14.04 6.21
C LEU A 56 7.55 14.51 5.85
N LEU A 57 7.19 15.67 6.43
CA LEU A 57 5.97 16.39 6.15
C LEU A 57 6.33 17.87 5.97
N ASP A 58 5.93 18.44 4.85
CA ASP A 58 6.07 19.86 4.57
C ASP A 58 4.75 20.43 4.01
N ARG A 59 4.79 21.66 3.48
CA ARG A 59 3.60 22.34 2.96
C ARG A 59 3.04 21.73 1.67
N SER A 60 3.84 20.95 0.95
CA SER A 60 3.47 20.33 -0.32
C SER A 60 2.85 18.95 -0.11
N THR A 61 3.45 18.10 0.73
CA THR A 61 2.96 16.75 0.98
C THR A 61 3.47 16.16 2.30
N GLY A 62 2.69 15.25 2.87
CA GLY A 62 3.20 14.25 3.81
C GLY A 62 3.92 13.11 3.10
N SER A 63 4.15 12.02 3.82
CA SER A 63 4.68 10.77 3.26
C SER A 63 4.13 9.58 4.00
N GLY A 64 4.14 8.43 3.34
CA GLY A 64 3.71 7.17 3.93
C GLY A 64 4.13 5.98 3.09
N PHE A 65 4.20 4.82 3.73
CA PHE A 65 4.49 3.53 3.11
C PHE A 65 3.49 2.48 3.60
N ILE A 66 3.39 1.38 2.86
CA ILE A 66 2.47 0.29 3.12
C ILE A 66 3.21 -1.04 3.06
N SER A 67 2.70 -2.07 3.72
CA SER A 67 3.28 -3.41 3.64
C SER A 67 3.16 -3.99 2.23
N SER A 68 4.21 -4.69 1.78
CA SER A 68 4.23 -5.38 0.48
C SER A 68 3.29 -6.60 0.42
N SER A 69 2.72 -7.00 1.56
CA SER A 69 1.82 -8.15 1.69
C SER A 69 0.63 -7.81 2.55
N MET A 70 -0.47 -8.52 2.31
CA MET A 70 -1.66 -8.53 3.14
C MET A 70 -1.56 -9.64 4.18
N TYR A 71 -2.10 -9.39 5.38
CA TYR A 71 -2.03 -10.32 6.50
C TYR A 71 -3.43 -10.58 7.06
N GLN A 72 -3.68 -11.81 7.48
CA GLN A 72 -4.93 -12.17 8.15
C GLN A 72 -4.85 -12.00 9.68
N HIS A 73 -3.66 -12.14 10.27
CA HIS A 73 -3.34 -11.96 11.69
C HIS A 73 -1.82 -11.73 11.80
N GLY A 74 -1.34 -11.19 12.92
CA GLY A 74 0.10 -11.00 13.12
C GLY A 74 0.46 -10.22 14.38
N PHE A 75 1.77 -10.14 14.63
CA PHE A 75 2.37 -9.19 15.56
C PHE A 75 3.11 -8.14 14.75
N PHE A 76 2.52 -6.96 14.64
CA PHE A 76 3.08 -5.85 13.87
C PHE A 76 3.77 -4.90 14.83
N SER A 77 5.04 -4.60 14.60
CA SER A 77 5.82 -3.83 15.55
C SER A 77 6.75 -2.86 14.82
N ALA A 78 6.82 -1.63 15.34
CA ALA A 78 7.73 -0.60 14.86
C ALA A 78 8.39 0.11 16.03
N SER A 79 9.68 0.40 15.89
CA SER A 79 10.39 1.34 16.76
C SER A 79 10.19 2.75 16.19
N ILE A 80 9.52 3.63 16.92
CA ILE A 80 9.13 4.97 16.45
C ILE A 80 9.68 6.03 17.39
N LYS A 81 10.28 7.07 16.81
CA LYS A 81 10.68 8.30 17.50
C LYS A 81 9.96 9.49 16.86
N LEU A 82 9.31 10.32 17.68
CA LEU A 82 8.49 11.43 17.22
C LEU A 82 9.28 12.75 17.07
N PRO A 83 8.82 13.70 16.24
CA PRO A 83 9.46 15.02 16.16
C PRO A 83 9.31 15.81 17.47
N SER A 84 10.36 16.54 17.85
CA SER A 84 10.48 17.22 19.16
C SER A 84 10.06 18.70 19.20
N ASP A 85 9.76 19.32 18.05
CA ASP A 85 9.39 20.74 17.98
C ASP A 85 7.85 20.93 17.93
N TYR A 86 7.38 22.02 17.34
CA TYR A 86 5.96 22.34 17.16
C TYR A 86 5.30 21.39 16.16
N THR A 87 4.38 20.55 16.65
CA THR A 87 3.74 19.49 15.86
C THR A 87 2.21 19.57 15.93
N ALA A 88 1.65 20.70 16.35
CA ALA A 88 0.21 20.87 16.43
C ALA A 88 -0.45 20.66 15.06
N GLY A 89 -1.44 19.76 15.01
CA GLY A 89 -2.14 19.38 13.77
C GLY A 89 -1.44 18.27 12.96
N VAL A 90 -0.25 17.83 13.36
CA VAL A 90 0.43 16.67 12.77
C VAL A 90 -0.05 15.39 13.46
N VAL A 91 -0.35 14.37 12.65
CA VAL A 91 -0.58 13.00 13.12
C VAL A 91 0.49 12.10 12.51
N VAL A 92 1.19 11.35 13.35
CA VAL A 92 1.98 10.19 12.90
C VAL A 92 1.12 8.97 13.15
N ALA A 93 0.96 8.12 12.14
CA ALA A 93 0.09 6.94 12.23
C ALA A 93 0.89 5.65 12.00
N PHE A 94 0.61 4.63 12.80
CA PHE A 94 1.04 3.25 12.60
C PHE A 94 -0.18 2.36 12.76
N TYR A 95 -0.65 1.77 11.66
CA TYR A 95 -1.96 1.14 11.62
C TYR A 95 -2.01 -0.05 10.66
N THR A 96 -3.03 -0.87 10.82
CA THR A 96 -3.40 -1.92 9.86
C THR A 96 -4.80 -1.63 9.34
N SER A 97 -5.00 -1.64 8.02
CA SER A 97 -6.31 -1.38 7.42
C SER A 97 -6.50 -2.25 6.18
N ASN A 98 -7.76 -2.52 5.84
CA ASN A 98 -8.17 -3.06 4.55
C ASN A 98 -9.04 -2.05 3.76
N GLY A 99 -8.92 -0.76 4.08
CA GLY A 99 -9.67 0.34 3.48
C GLY A 99 -9.46 0.55 1.99
N ASP A 100 -8.30 0.18 1.47
CA ASP A 100 -7.98 0.18 0.03
C ASP A 100 -8.77 -0.88 -0.76
N VAL A 101 -9.18 -1.96 -0.09
CA VAL A 101 -10.00 -3.03 -0.68
C VAL A 101 -11.49 -2.88 -0.34
N PHE A 102 -11.81 -2.42 0.88
CA PHE A 102 -13.19 -2.34 1.41
C PHE A 102 -13.57 -0.95 1.90
N GLU A 103 -13.44 0.06 1.04
CA GLU A 103 -13.66 1.49 1.36
C GLU A 103 -14.79 1.79 2.36
N LYS A 104 -15.97 1.15 2.19
CA LYS A 104 -17.18 1.45 2.98
C LYS A 104 -17.45 0.51 4.15
N ARG A 105 -16.64 -0.53 4.35
CA ARG A 105 -16.84 -1.57 5.38
C ARG A 105 -15.51 -2.12 5.91
N HIS A 106 -14.48 -1.29 5.91
CA HIS A 106 -13.15 -1.73 6.30
C HIS A 106 -13.05 -1.98 7.80
N ASP A 107 -12.08 -2.82 8.15
CA ASP A 107 -11.58 -2.99 9.50
C ASP A 107 -10.23 -2.27 9.61
N GLU A 108 -9.98 -1.65 10.75
CA GLU A 108 -8.77 -0.85 10.96
C GLU A 108 -8.36 -0.85 12.44
N LEU A 109 -7.05 -0.91 12.71
CA LEU A 109 -6.44 -0.91 14.04
C LEU A 109 -5.35 0.16 14.07
N ASP A 110 -5.49 1.14 14.97
CA ASP A 110 -4.69 2.37 14.89
C ASP A 110 -3.82 2.62 16.11
N PHE A 111 -2.59 3.05 15.86
CA PHE A 111 -1.88 4.01 16.70
C PHE A 111 -1.81 5.35 15.97
N GLU A 112 -2.36 6.39 16.59
CA GLU A 112 -2.25 7.77 16.12
C GLU A 112 -1.55 8.62 17.18
N PHE A 113 -0.36 9.11 16.85
CA PHE A 113 0.38 10.06 17.67
C PHE A 113 -0.06 11.46 17.30
N LEU A 114 -0.74 12.11 18.25
CA LEU A 114 -1.33 13.43 18.07
C LEU A 114 -0.33 14.48 18.55
N GLY A 115 0.22 15.22 17.57
CA GLY A 115 1.17 16.28 17.81
C GLY A 115 0.55 17.46 18.57
N ASN A 116 1.41 18.30 19.14
CA ASN A 116 1.00 19.34 20.07
C ASN A 116 1.79 20.63 19.86
N ILE A 117 1.32 21.71 20.48
CA ILE A 117 2.10 22.94 20.54
C ILE A 117 3.41 22.70 21.30
N ARG A 118 4.43 23.50 21.02
CA ARG A 118 5.76 23.39 21.62
C ARG A 118 5.71 23.25 23.15
N GLY A 119 6.43 22.27 23.69
CA GLY A 119 6.55 22.03 25.13
C GLY A 119 5.34 21.36 25.78
N LYS A 120 4.33 20.93 25.00
CA LYS A 120 3.23 20.11 25.48
C LYS A 120 3.41 18.66 25.04
N PRO A 121 2.98 17.68 25.85
CA PRO A 121 3.23 16.28 25.54
C PRO A 121 2.45 15.83 24.31
N TRP A 122 3.04 14.91 23.55
CA TRP A 122 2.33 14.09 22.60
C TRP A 122 1.22 13.29 23.30
N ARG A 123 0.15 13.02 22.56
CA ARG A 123 -0.87 12.05 22.97
C ARG A 123 -0.87 10.88 22.01
N VAL A 124 -1.07 9.68 22.53
CA VAL A 124 -1.30 8.50 21.71
C VAL A 124 -2.79 8.22 21.73
N GLN A 125 -3.38 8.05 20.57
CA GLN A 125 -4.72 7.53 20.40
C GLN A 125 -4.63 6.11 19.85
N THR A 126 -5.40 5.20 20.42
CA THR A 126 -5.68 3.90 19.81
C THR A 126 -7.11 3.88 19.32
N ASN A 127 -7.36 3.20 18.20
CA ASN A 127 -8.70 3.06 17.66
C ASN A 127 -8.88 1.68 17.01
N VAL A 128 -10.14 1.25 16.95
CA VAL A 128 -10.52 0.00 16.28
C VAL A 128 -11.82 0.22 15.51
N TYR A 129 -11.73 0.13 14.19
CA TYR A 129 -12.86 -0.04 13.28
C TYR A 129 -13.05 -1.49 12.92
N GLY A 130 -14.31 -1.88 12.74
CA GLY A 130 -14.63 -3.18 12.20
C GLY A 130 -16.05 -3.63 12.51
N ASN A 131 -16.37 -4.84 12.04
CA ASN A 131 -17.75 -5.38 12.03
C ASN A 131 -18.72 -4.46 11.25
N GLY A 132 -18.25 -3.92 10.11
CA GLY A 132 -19.02 -3.04 9.23
C GLY A 132 -19.25 -1.61 9.74
N SER A 133 -18.69 -1.24 10.90
CA SER A 133 -18.71 0.14 11.40
C SER A 133 -17.49 0.90 10.90
N VAL A 134 -17.71 1.79 9.94
CA VAL A 134 -16.72 2.78 9.45
C VAL A 134 -17.04 4.21 9.88
N SER A 135 -18.21 4.43 10.49
CA SER A 135 -18.68 5.78 10.87
C SER A 135 -18.37 6.14 12.32
N ARG A 136 -18.01 5.16 13.16
CA ARG A 136 -17.67 5.36 14.56
C ARG A 136 -16.60 4.38 15.00
N GLY A 137 -15.47 4.92 15.45
CA GLY A 137 -14.38 4.18 16.08
C GLY A 137 -14.65 3.87 17.55
N ARG A 138 -13.64 3.26 18.16
CA ARG A 138 -13.51 2.94 19.59
C ARG A 138 -12.25 3.63 20.12
N GLU A 139 -12.25 4.96 20.11
CA GLU A 139 -11.06 5.75 20.42
C GLU A 139 -10.73 5.74 21.92
N GLU A 140 -9.45 5.57 22.23
CA GLU A 140 -8.89 5.79 23.56
C GLU A 140 -7.65 6.66 23.47
N ARG A 141 -7.43 7.55 24.45
CA ARG A 141 -6.33 8.53 24.42
C ARG A 141 -5.49 8.47 25.68
N TYR A 142 -4.18 8.49 25.48
CA TYR A 142 -3.18 8.33 26.52
C TYR A 142 -2.10 9.41 26.43
N VAL A 143 -1.59 9.82 27.59
CA VAL A 143 -0.33 10.56 27.70
C VAL A 143 0.74 9.55 28.05
N LEU A 144 1.85 9.56 27.32
CA LEU A 144 2.95 8.65 27.57
C LEU A 144 3.71 9.05 28.85
N PRO A 145 4.22 8.08 29.62
CA PRO A 145 4.99 8.33 30.84
C PRO A 145 6.45 8.71 30.55
N PHE A 146 6.79 8.94 29.29
CA PHE A 146 8.10 9.33 28.78
C PHE A 146 7.91 10.31 27.62
N ASP A 147 8.99 10.99 27.22
CA ASP A 147 9.01 11.86 26.05
C ASP A 147 9.32 11.02 24.79
N PRO A 148 8.35 10.77 23.89
CA PRO A 148 8.55 9.91 22.72
C PRO A 148 9.43 10.55 21.63
N THR A 149 9.96 11.76 21.87
CA THR A 149 10.77 12.51 20.90
C THR A 149 12.28 12.35 21.13
N THR A 150 12.67 11.84 22.29
CA THR A 150 14.09 11.75 22.70
C THR A 150 14.77 10.50 22.15
N GLU A 151 14.07 9.37 22.13
CA GLU A 151 14.57 8.08 21.66
C GLU A 151 13.46 7.25 21.00
N PHE A 152 13.85 6.15 20.36
CA PHE A 152 12.89 5.22 19.77
C PHE A 152 12.20 4.40 20.85
N HIS A 153 10.89 4.31 20.76
CA HIS A 153 10.05 3.44 21.59
C HIS A 153 9.34 2.42 20.71
N ARG A 154 9.07 1.22 21.25
CA ARG A 154 8.44 0.14 20.49
C ARG A 154 6.92 0.24 20.63
N TYR A 155 6.22 0.30 19.51
CA TYR A 155 4.77 0.27 19.45
C TYR A 155 4.34 -0.95 18.66
N SER A 156 3.47 -1.77 19.23
CA SER A 156 3.10 -3.05 18.62
C SER A 156 1.62 -3.33 18.69
N ILE A 157 1.09 -3.95 17.64
CA ILE A 157 -0.27 -4.45 17.53
C ILE A 157 -0.19 -5.97 17.43
N LEU A 158 -0.66 -6.68 18.46
CA LEU A 158 -0.96 -8.09 18.37
C LEU A 158 -2.40 -8.24 17.88
N TRP A 159 -2.57 -8.80 16.70
CA TRP A 159 -3.88 -9.14 16.16
C TRP A 159 -3.98 -10.64 15.91
N THR A 160 -4.89 -11.28 16.62
CA THR A 160 -5.20 -12.70 16.51
C THR A 160 -6.71 -12.89 16.34
N ARG A 161 -7.15 -14.12 16.07
CA ARG A 161 -8.58 -14.46 16.06
C ARG A 161 -9.28 -14.19 17.39
N ALA A 162 -8.54 -14.34 18.48
CA ALA A 162 -9.09 -14.20 19.82
C ALA A 162 -9.02 -12.76 20.31
N ALA A 163 -7.94 -12.04 19.99
CA ALA A 163 -7.72 -10.72 20.55
C ALA A 163 -6.93 -9.72 19.69
N VAL A 164 -7.19 -8.43 19.95
CA VAL A 164 -6.37 -7.28 19.57
C VAL A 164 -5.76 -6.69 20.84
N VAL A 165 -4.43 -6.50 20.85
CA VAL A 165 -3.71 -5.89 21.99
C VAL A 165 -2.70 -4.88 21.47
N PHE A 166 -2.70 -3.68 22.05
CA PHE A 166 -1.77 -2.61 21.77
C PHE A 166 -0.68 -2.57 22.85
N PHE A 167 0.60 -2.54 22.43
CA PHE A 167 1.77 -2.49 23.31
C PHE A 167 2.53 -1.18 23.10
N VAL A 168 3.06 -0.64 24.22
CA VAL A 168 4.00 0.48 24.23
C VAL A 168 5.17 0.08 25.11
N ASP A 169 6.31 -0.15 24.48
CA ASP A 169 7.49 -0.82 25.00
C ASP A 169 7.19 -2.22 25.59
N ASP A 170 8.23 -3.06 25.66
CA ASP A 170 8.14 -4.35 26.35
C ASP A 170 8.78 -4.19 27.72
N GLY A 171 8.05 -4.47 28.79
CA GLY A 171 8.67 -4.56 30.11
C GLY A 171 9.69 -5.71 30.15
N PRO A 172 10.83 -5.59 30.86
CA PRO A 172 11.16 -4.60 31.89
C PRO A 172 12.41 -3.73 31.58
N GLY A 173 12.29 -2.42 31.75
CA GLY A 173 13.45 -1.50 31.71
C GLY A 173 13.10 -0.02 31.89
N ARG A 174 11.96 0.43 31.37
CA ARG A 174 11.38 1.74 31.74
C ARG A 174 9.90 1.58 32.00
N ARG A 175 9.51 1.93 33.23
CA ARG A 175 8.18 1.67 33.78
C ARG A 175 7.21 2.75 33.32
N GLY A 176 6.65 2.57 32.14
CA GLY A 176 5.34 3.07 31.78
C GLY A 176 4.32 1.97 32.00
N ARG A 177 3.24 2.21 32.76
CA ARG A 177 2.17 1.23 32.91
C ARG A 177 1.55 0.99 31.52
N PRO A 178 1.47 -0.25 31.01
CA PRO A 178 0.70 -0.52 29.80
C PRO A 178 -0.78 -0.18 30.06
N PRO A 179 -1.52 0.37 29.09
CA PRO A 179 -2.97 0.48 29.21
C PRO A 179 -3.55 -0.91 29.56
N PRO A 180 -4.59 -0.98 30.40
CA PRO A 180 -5.19 -2.27 30.76
C PRO A 180 -5.57 -3.03 29.47
N PRO A 181 -5.36 -4.35 29.39
CA PRO A 181 -5.84 -5.12 28.25
C PRO A 181 -7.35 -4.98 28.19
N HIS A 182 -7.86 -4.34 27.13
CA HIS A 182 -9.29 -4.33 26.86
C HIS A 182 -9.70 -5.70 26.34
N PRO A 183 -10.93 -6.16 26.68
CA PRO A 183 -11.47 -7.34 26.02
C PRO A 183 -11.51 -7.06 24.53
N PRO A 184 -11.10 -8.02 23.72
CA PRO A 184 -11.00 -7.81 22.29
C PRO A 184 -12.38 -7.53 21.69
N PRO A 185 -12.46 -6.70 20.65
CA PRO A 185 -13.69 -6.59 19.89
C PRO A 185 -14.08 -7.98 19.37
N PRO A 186 -15.39 -8.25 19.15
CA PRO A 186 -15.82 -9.50 18.54
C PRO A 186 -15.03 -9.73 17.24
N ALA A 187 -14.60 -10.97 17.02
CA ALA A 187 -13.79 -11.32 15.86
C ALA A 187 -14.41 -10.73 14.58
N PRO A 188 -13.63 -10.04 13.73
CA PRO A 188 -14.16 -9.54 12.48
C PRO A 188 -14.71 -10.72 11.68
N PRO A 189 -15.77 -10.50 10.87
CA PRO A 189 -16.22 -11.52 9.93
C PRO A 189 -15.02 -11.99 9.10
N ALA A 190 -15.00 -13.27 8.72
CA ALA A 190 -13.93 -13.81 7.89
C ALA A 190 -13.73 -12.88 6.66
N PRO A 191 -12.48 -12.54 6.30
CA PRO A 191 -12.24 -11.75 5.12
C PRO A 191 -12.92 -12.45 3.94
N PRO A 192 -13.57 -11.71 3.03
CA PRO A 192 -14.08 -12.34 1.83
C PRO A 192 -12.91 -13.01 1.11
N ALA A 193 -13.19 -14.10 0.41
CA ALA A 193 -12.18 -14.81 -0.36
C ALA A 193 -11.40 -13.79 -1.21
N PRO A 194 -10.06 -13.96 -1.34
CA PRO A 194 -9.29 -13.08 -2.21
C PRO A 194 -9.95 -13.04 -3.59
N PRO A 195 -9.98 -11.85 -4.24
CA PRO A 195 -10.48 -11.79 -5.60
C PRO A 195 -9.72 -12.82 -6.45
N ALA A 196 -10.44 -13.47 -7.36
CA ALA A 196 -9.81 -14.37 -8.31
C ALA A 196 -8.61 -13.64 -8.97
N PRO A 197 -7.49 -14.34 -9.21
CA PRO A 197 -6.37 -13.73 -9.92
C PRO A 197 -6.88 -13.10 -11.22
N PRO A 198 -6.35 -11.92 -11.61
CA PRO A 198 -6.76 -11.30 -12.87
C PRO A 198 -6.58 -12.32 -13.99
N PRO A 199 -7.49 -12.34 -14.98
CA PRO A 199 -7.31 -13.19 -16.14
C PRO A 199 -5.94 -12.91 -16.77
N PRO A 200 -5.27 -13.94 -17.34
CA PRO A 200 -4.00 -13.72 -18.01
C PRO A 200 -4.16 -12.60 -19.04
N THR A 201 -3.16 -11.71 -19.11
CA THR A 201 -3.12 -10.67 -20.14
C THR A 201 -3.28 -11.33 -21.51
N PRO A 202 -4.18 -10.84 -22.38
CA PRO A 202 -4.28 -11.36 -23.72
C PRO A 202 -2.93 -11.24 -24.42
N PRO A 203 -2.56 -12.18 -25.31
CA PRO A 203 -1.33 -12.08 -26.07
C PRO A 203 -1.32 -10.75 -26.84
N PRO A 204 -0.12 -10.15 -27.06
CA PRO A 204 -0.02 -8.94 -27.84
C PRO A 204 -0.64 -9.17 -29.24
N PRO A 205 -1.25 -8.14 -29.85
CA PRO A 205 -1.77 -8.26 -31.19
C PRO A 205 -0.64 -8.69 -32.14
N PRO A 206 -0.95 -9.46 -33.20
CA PRO A 206 0.04 -9.79 -34.21
C PRO A 206 0.65 -8.51 -34.79
N PRO A 207 1.94 -8.54 -35.20
CA PRO A 207 2.56 -7.40 -35.84
C PRO A 207 1.75 -6.98 -37.07
N PRO A 208 1.72 -5.68 -37.41
CA PRO A 208 1.04 -5.20 -38.61
C PRO A 208 1.62 -5.92 -39.85
N PRO A 209 0.80 -6.15 -40.89
CA PRO A 209 1.29 -6.70 -42.13
C PRO A 209 2.40 -5.82 -42.72
N PRO A 210 3.36 -6.41 -43.46
CA PRO A 210 4.38 -5.63 -44.14
C PRO A 210 3.73 -4.63 -45.10
N PRO A 211 4.37 -3.46 -45.33
CA PRO A 211 3.87 -2.49 -46.29
C PRO A 211 3.73 -3.12 -47.69
N PRO A 212 2.77 -2.67 -48.50
CA PRO A 212 2.63 -3.15 -49.87
C PRO A 212 3.91 -2.88 -50.67
N PRO A 213 4.24 -3.73 -51.66
CA PRO A 213 5.37 -3.48 -52.54
C PRO A 213 5.21 -2.13 -53.25
N PRO A 214 6.31 -1.44 -53.58
CA PRO A 214 6.26 -0.19 -54.33
C PRO A 214 5.55 -0.40 -55.67
N THR A 215 4.75 0.59 -56.07
CA THR A 215 4.10 0.56 -57.39
C THR A 215 5.14 0.53 -58.50
N PRO A 216 4.97 -0.32 -59.53
CA PRO A 216 5.88 -0.33 -60.68
C PRO A 216 5.87 1.04 -61.38
N PRO A 217 7.00 1.44 -61.99
CA PRO A 217 7.07 2.70 -62.73
C PRO A 217 6.07 2.69 -63.91
N PRO A 218 5.56 3.86 -64.32
CA PRO A 218 4.66 3.96 -65.47
C PRO A 218 5.35 3.45 -66.75
N PRO A 219 4.59 2.91 -67.70
CA PRO A 219 5.14 2.49 -69.00
C PRO A 219 5.72 3.70 -69.76
N PRO A 220 6.72 3.48 -70.63
CA PRO A 220 7.25 4.53 -71.48
C PRO A 220 6.16 5.08 -72.43
N PRO A 221 6.26 6.36 -72.84
CA PRO A 221 5.31 6.95 -73.77
C PRO A 221 5.34 6.23 -75.14
N PRO A 222 4.22 6.22 -75.88
CA PRO A 222 4.16 5.60 -77.20
C PRO A 222 5.07 6.32 -78.21
N PRO A 223 5.56 5.60 -79.25
CA PRO A 223 6.34 6.22 -80.32
C PRO A 223 5.50 7.22 -81.12
N PRO A 224 6.13 8.24 -81.75
CA PRO A 224 5.43 9.21 -82.58
C PRO A 224 4.80 8.55 -83.83
N PRO A 225 3.70 9.11 -84.37
CA PRO A 225 3.01 8.54 -85.53
C PRO A 225 3.85 8.63 -86.81
N PRO A 226 3.66 7.71 -87.76
CA PRO A 226 4.34 7.73 -89.05
C PRO A 226 3.83 8.88 -89.95
N PRO A 227 4.65 9.38 -90.90
CA PRO A 227 4.24 10.43 -91.83
C PRO A 227 3.15 9.94 -92.83
N PRO A 228 2.30 10.86 -93.35
CA PRO A 228 1.18 10.51 -94.23
C PRO A 228 1.63 10.02 -95.62
N ALA A 229 0.88 9.07 -96.19
CA ALA A 229 1.13 8.48 -97.50
C ALA A 229 0.74 9.40 -98.67
N GLY A 230 1.55 9.42 -99.74
CA GLY A 230 1.31 10.21 -100.96
C GLY A 230 0.17 9.69 -101.85
N PRO A 231 -0.31 10.50 -102.82
CA PRO A 231 -1.51 10.20 -103.60
C PRO A 231 -1.34 9.05 -104.63
N PRO A 232 -2.43 8.31 -104.95
CA PRO A 232 -2.40 7.13 -105.84
C PRO A 232 -2.41 7.46 -107.35
N PRO A 233 -1.91 6.57 -108.23
CA PRO A 233 -1.90 6.77 -109.69
C PRO A 233 -3.22 6.39 -110.40
N PRO A 234 -3.49 6.91 -111.62
CA PRO A 234 -4.77 6.73 -112.33
C PRO A 234 -4.95 5.37 -113.03
N ARG A 235 -6.22 4.91 -113.16
CA ARG A 235 -6.64 3.60 -113.71
C ARG A 235 -6.81 3.58 -115.24
N ALA A 236 -6.44 2.48 -115.89
CA ALA A 236 -6.70 2.19 -117.31
C ALA A 236 -8.04 1.46 -117.54
N ARG A 237 -8.70 1.70 -118.68
CA ARG A 237 -10.00 1.11 -119.10
C ARG A 237 -9.79 -0.23 -119.83
N SER A 238 -10.71 -1.17 -119.62
CA SER A 238 -10.73 -2.54 -120.18
C SER A 238 -11.62 -2.65 -121.44
N SER A 239 -11.18 -3.44 -122.44
CA SER A 239 -11.96 -3.82 -123.64
C SER A 239 -12.68 -5.18 -123.44
N PRO A 240 -13.81 -5.44 -124.13
CA PRO A 240 -14.74 -6.55 -123.82
C PRO A 240 -14.34 -7.93 -124.39
N PRO A 241 -14.90 -9.03 -123.85
CA PRO A 241 -14.53 -10.41 -124.18
C PRO A 241 -15.22 -10.98 -125.44
N THR A 242 -14.54 -11.93 -126.12
CA THR A 242 -14.99 -12.73 -127.26
C THR A 242 -15.60 -14.08 -126.84
N SER A 243 -16.61 -14.54 -127.60
CA SER A 243 -17.38 -15.81 -127.44
C SER A 243 -16.62 -17.08 -127.88
N PRO A 244 -17.15 -18.28 -127.55
CA PRO A 244 -16.86 -19.48 -128.35
C PRO A 244 -18.10 -20.32 -128.78
N SER A 245 -17.92 -20.96 -129.94
CA SER A 245 -18.66 -22.05 -130.63
C SER A 245 -19.98 -21.73 -131.34
#